data_AF-O87769-F1
#
_entry.id   AF-O87769-F1
#
_cell.length_a   1.000
_cell.length_b   1.000
_cell.length_c   1.000
_cell.angle_alpha   90.00
_cell.angle_beta   90.00
_cell.angle_gamma   90.00
#
_symmetry.space_group_name_H-M   'P 1'
#
loop_
_entity.id
_entity.type
_entity.pdbx_description
1 polymer ?
#
loop_
_entity_poly.entity_id
_entity_poly.type
_entity_poly.pdbx_seq_one_letter_code
_entity_poly.pdbx_strand_id
1 'polypeptide(L)'
;MCRKLLKKMKMMEWGISSMKIDLTQTHDVIGTYHSLNYEDIREEYQDPATKYAFDVLDEKYTTGYLMKLACFRHLQDLKRIGNEDFPFNYEVKHVKRLMKFSKMAPNVDTMG
;
A
#
# COMPACT_ATOMS: atom_id res chain seq x y z
N MET A 1 -5.58 -26.69 -10.87
CA MET A 1 -6.27 -25.41 -11.15
C MET A 1 -5.23 -24.30 -11.26
N CYS A 2 -5.21 -23.51 -12.34
CA CYS A 2 -4.16 -22.52 -12.59
C CYS A 2 -4.26 -21.34 -11.60
N ARG A 3 -3.15 -20.88 -10.99
CA ARG A 3 -3.16 -19.78 -9.98
C ARG A 3 -3.89 -18.50 -10.46
N LYS A 4 -3.88 -18.23 -11.77
CA LYS A 4 -4.62 -17.13 -12.39
C LYS A 4 -6.14 -17.31 -12.33
N LEU A 5 -6.64 -18.55 -12.42
CA LEU A 5 -8.07 -18.88 -12.31
C LEU A 5 -8.56 -18.78 -10.87
N LEU A 6 -7.72 -19.15 -9.89
CA LEU A 6 -8.01 -18.96 -8.47
C LEU A 6 -8.08 -17.47 -8.08
N LYS A 7 -7.14 -16.64 -8.56
CA LYS A 7 -7.27 -15.17 -8.41
C LYS A 7 -8.56 -14.66 -9.06
N LYS A 8 -8.85 -15.03 -10.31
CA LYS A 8 -10.06 -14.57 -11.02
C LYS A 8 -11.38 -15.01 -10.37
N MET A 9 -11.44 -16.22 -9.78
CA MET A 9 -12.60 -16.71 -9.00
C MET A 9 -12.73 -16.01 -7.65
N LYS A 10 -11.62 -15.76 -6.94
CA LYS A 10 -11.64 -15.01 -5.68
C LYS A 10 -12.07 -13.55 -5.93
N MET A 11 -11.65 -12.93 -7.04
CA MET A 11 -12.13 -11.59 -7.44
C MET A 11 -13.64 -11.55 -7.79
N MET A 12 -14.23 -12.67 -8.27
CA MET A 12 -15.67 -12.75 -8.57
C MET A 12 -16.53 -13.03 -7.33
N GLU A 13 -16.01 -13.77 -6.34
CA GLU A 13 -16.70 -13.95 -5.04
C GLU A 13 -16.58 -12.71 -4.14
N TRP A 14 -15.51 -11.95 -4.29
CA TRP A 14 -15.32 -10.65 -3.64
C TRP A 14 -15.99 -9.55 -4.46
N GLY A 15 -17.30 -9.68 -4.67
CA GLY A 15 -18.18 -8.53 -4.87
C GLY A 15 -18.12 -7.66 -3.61
N ILE A 16 -17.00 -6.96 -3.42
CA ILE A 16 -16.77 -6.02 -2.33
C ILE A 16 -17.77 -4.92 -2.61
N SER A 17 -18.88 -4.94 -1.85
CA SER A 17 -19.59 -3.73 -1.50
C SER A 17 -18.52 -2.71 -1.13
N SER A 18 -18.27 -1.77 -2.03
CA SER A 18 -17.35 -0.66 -1.86
C SER A 18 -17.86 0.15 -0.67
N MET A 19 -17.48 -0.26 0.55
CA MET A 19 -17.60 0.61 1.71
C MET A 19 -16.80 1.85 1.38
N LYS A 20 -17.51 2.95 1.12
CA LYS A 20 -16.90 4.26 0.90
C LYS A 20 -16.29 4.68 2.23
N ILE A 21 -14.98 4.55 2.33
CA ILE A 21 -14.22 5.02 3.47
C ILE A 21 -14.18 6.55 3.39
N ASP A 22 -14.84 7.21 4.33
CA ASP A 22 -14.80 8.67 4.47
C ASP A 22 -14.09 9.06 5.78
N LEU A 23 -12.82 9.43 5.65
CA LEU A 23 -11.99 9.86 6.78
C LEU A 23 -12.12 11.35 7.09
N THR A 24 -12.88 12.12 6.30
CA THR A 24 -13.04 13.57 6.52
C THR A 24 -13.81 13.88 7.79
N GLN A 25 -14.68 12.95 8.20
CA GLN A 25 -15.56 13.11 9.37
C GLN A 25 -14.96 12.53 10.65
N THR A 26 -14.29 11.38 10.57
CA THR A 26 -13.77 10.68 11.76
C THR A 26 -12.34 11.08 12.10
N HIS A 27 -11.54 11.47 11.09
CA HIS A 27 -10.10 11.71 11.22
C HIS A 27 -9.32 10.53 11.86
N ASP A 28 -9.92 9.33 11.88
CA ASP A 28 -9.38 8.14 12.52
C ASP A 28 -8.91 7.13 11.48
N VAL A 29 -7.65 7.31 11.05
CA VAL A 29 -7.00 6.42 10.08
C VAL A 29 -6.70 5.05 10.70
N ILE A 30 -6.33 5.01 11.98
CA ILE A 30 -5.86 3.77 12.64
C ILE A 30 -7.03 2.85 12.95
N GLY A 31 -8.13 3.37 13.52
CA GLY A 31 -9.33 2.58 13.74
C GLY A 31 -9.89 2.04 12.44
N THR A 32 -9.92 2.86 11.38
CA THR A 32 -10.32 2.42 10.04
C THR A 32 -9.40 1.33 9.50
N TYR A 33 -8.07 1.49 9.62
CA TYR A 33 -7.09 0.48 9.23
C TYR A 33 -7.32 -0.86 9.92
N HIS A 34 -7.47 -0.88 11.25
CA HIS A 34 -7.69 -2.10 12.03
C HIS A 34 -9.02 -2.79 11.72
N SER A 35 -10.01 -2.06 11.21
CA SER A 35 -11.31 -2.63 10.78
C SER A 35 -11.27 -3.38 9.43
N LEU A 36 -10.16 -3.30 8.69
CA LEU A 36 -10.02 -3.84 7.34
C LEU A 36 -8.99 -4.98 7.31
N ASN A 37 -9.17 -5.91 6.36
CA ASN A 37 -8.20 -6.99 6.12
C ASN A 37 -7.18 -6.59 5.02
N TYR A 38 -5.90 -6.80 5.31
CA TYR A 38 -4.76 -6.56 4.42
C TYR A 38 -3.79 -7.75 4.29
N GLU A 39 -4.15 -8.95 4.76
CA GLU A 39 -3.21 -10.09 4.73
C GLU A 39 -2.75 -10.43 3.31
N ASP A 40 -3.66 -10.46 2.34
CA ASP A 40 -3.31 -10.71 0.94
C ASP A 40 -2.30 -9.66 0.41
N ILE A 41 -2.46 -8.38 0.79
CA ILE A 41 -1.55 -7.29 0.40
C ILE A 41 -0.21 -7.43 1.10
N ARG A 42 -0.22 -7.79 2.39
CA ARG A 42 0.97 -8.02 3.21
C ARG A 42 1.78 -9.17 2.62
N GLU A 43 1.15 -10.25 2.19
CA GLU A 43 1.82 -11.37 1.53
C GLU A 43 2.38 -11.01 0.14
N GLU A 44 1.60 -10.29 -0.67
CA GLU A 44 1.97 -9.98 -2.06
C GLU A 44 3.06 -8.90 -2.18
N TYR A 45 3.05 -7.88 -1.31
CA TYR A 45 3.91 -6.70 -1.43
C TYR A 45 4.88 -6.58 -0.23
N GLN A 46 6.10 -7.10 -0.44
CA GLN A 46 7.16 -7.16 0.58
C GLN A 46 8.29 -6.15 0.38
N ASP A 47 8.06 -5.12 -0.44
CA ASP A 47 9.04 -4.07 -0.69
C ASP A 47 9.18 -3.11 0.52
N PRO A 48 10.29 -2.36 0.62
CA PRO A 48 10.55 -1.50 1.78
C PRO A 48 9.50 -0.42 2.01
N ALA A 49 8.89 0.14 0.95
CA ALA A 49 7.90 1.21 1.10
C ALA A 49 6.59 0.65 1.66
N THR A 50 6.15 -0.50 1.14
CA THR A 50 4.95 -1.17 1.66
C THR A 50 5.15 -1.67 3.10
N LYS A 51 6.34 -2.18 3.44
CA LYS A 51 6.68 -2.54 4.83
C LYS A 51 6.61 -1.34 5.76
N TYR A 52 7.19 -0.21 5.36
CA TYR A 52 7.11 1.02 6.14
C TYR A 52 5.66 1.49 6.34
N ALA A 53 4.82 1.40 5.29
CA ALA A 53 3.40 1.74 5.41
C ALA A 53 2.68 0.86 6.44
N PHE A 54 2.95 -0.45 6.45
CA PHE A 54 2.45 -1.34 7.49
C PHE A 54 3.03 -0.99 8.86
N ASP A 55 4.33 -0.76 9.00
CA ASP A 55 4.94 -0.44 10.30
C ASP A 55 4.37 0.86 10.91
N VAL A 56 4.04 1.85 10.07
CA VAL A 56 3.37 3.09 10.50
C VAL A 56 1.94 2.83 10.98
N LEU A 57 1.18 1.99 10.26
CA LEU A 57 -0.22 1.71 10.56
C LEU A 57 -0.42 0.65 11.65
N ASP A 58 0.56 -0.25 11.81
CA ASP A 58 0.73 -1.18 12.94
C ASP A 58 1.31 -0.47 14.17
N GLU A 59 1.43 0.86 14.11
CA GLU A 59 1.81 1.74 15.23
C GLU A 59 3.22 1.47 15.81
N LYS A 60 4.13 0.86 15.02
CA LYS A 60 5.54 0.65 15.42
C LYS A 60 6.32 1.96 15.46
N TYR A 61 5.88 2.97 14.71
CA TYR A 61 6.47 4.30 14.68
C TYR A 61 5.47 5.37 15.09
N THR A 62 5.88 6.29 15.97
CA THR A 62 5.10 7.50 16.25
C THR A 62 5.18 8.44 15.06
N THR A 63 4.05 8.64 14.38
CA THR A 63 3.97 9.49 13.18
C THR A 63 2.77 10.43 13.24
N GLY A 64 2.86 11.55 12.54
CA GLY A 64 1.77 12.50 12.39
C GLY A 64 0.63 11.97 11.51
N TYR A 65 -0.54 12.60 11.63
CA TYR A 65 -1.75 12.22 10.90
C TYR A 65 -1.56 12.07 9.39
N LEU A 66 -0.91 13.05 8.74
CA LEU A 66 -0.69 13.03 7.29
C LEU A 66 0.16 11.84 6.83
N MET A 67 1.12 11.41 7.64
CA MET A 67 1.94 10.24 7.34
C MET A 67 1.11 8.96 7.41
N LYS A 68 0.27 8.81 8.45
CA LYS A 68 -0.69 7.71 8.57
C LYS A 68 -1.64 7.68 7.37
N LEU A 69 -2.18 8.83 6.97
CA LEU A 69 -3.07 8.95 5.82
C LEU A 69 -2.37 8.56 4.50
N ALA A 70 -1.13 8.97 4.30
CA ALA A 70 -0.34 8.59 3.13
C ALA A 70 -0.07 7.08 3.07
N CYS A 71 0.30 6.47 4.21
CA CYS A 71 0.51 5.03 4.33
C CYS A 71 -0.80 4.26 4.09
N PHE A 72 -1.91 4.74 4.64
CA PHE A 72 -3.22 4.14 4.43
C PHE A 72 -3.64 4.20 2.97
N ARG A 73 -3.47 5.36 2.32
CA ARG A 73 -3.73 5.52 0.88
C ARG A 73 -2.91 4.57 0.03
N HIS A 74 -1.62 4.37 0.35
CA HIS A 74 -0.78 3.40 -0.34
C HIS A 74 -1.39 1.99 -0.30
N LEU A 75 -1.83 1.52 0.86
CA LEU A 75 -2.47 0.19 0.97
C LEU A 75 -3.82 0.11 0.24
N GLN A 76 -4.61 1.19 0.25
CA GLN A 76 -5.87 1.24 -0.51
C GLN A 76 -5.63 1.19 -2.02
N ASP A 77 -4.64 1.92 -2.51
CA ASP A 77 -4.27 1.92 -3.92
C ASP A 77 -3.82 0.50 -4.33
N LEU A 78 -3.03 -0.20 -3.50
CA LEU A 78 -2.64 -1.59 -3.76
C LEU A 78 -3.84 -2.55 -3.86
N LYS A 79 -4.88 -2.36 -3.04
CA LYS A 79 -6.13 -3.16 -3.12
C LYS A 79 -6.93 -2.89 -4.39
N ARG A 80 -6.77 -1.71 -4.99
CA ARG A 80 -7.52 -1.29 -6.19
C ARG A 80 -6.84 -1.69 -7.49
N ILE A 81 -5.57 -2.09 -7.45
CA ILE A 81 -4.83 -2.53 -8.64
C ILE A 81 -5.57 -3.69 -9.30
N GLY A 82 -5.80 -3.56 -10.61
CA GLY A 82 -6.53 -4.54 -11.40
C GLY A 82 -8.03 -4.26 -11.55
N ASN A 83 -8.56 -3.23 -10.88
CA ASN A 83 -9.91 -2.72 -11.16
C ASN A 83 -9.91 -1.84 -12.42
N GLU A 84 -10.97 -1.94 -13.22
CA GLU A 84 -11.11 -1.19 -14.48
C GLU A 84 -11.07 0.34 -14.26
N ASP A 85 -11.67 0.82 -13.16
CA ASP A 85 -11.69 2.25 -12.79
C ASP A 85 -10.39 2.74 -12.11
N PHE A 86 -9.35 1.91 -12.05
CA PHE A 86 -8.07 2.26 -11.45
C PHE A 86 -6.90 1.81 -12.34
N PRO A 87 -6.61 2.53 -13.43
CA PRO A 87 -5.64 2.14 -14.46
C PRO A 87 -4.18 2.37 -14.05
N PHE A 88 -3.85 2.20 -12.78
CA PHE A 88 -2.50 2.32 -12.24
C PHE A 88 -1.94 0.94 -11.91
N ASN A 89 -0.65 0.76 -12.18
CA ASN A 89 0.07 -0.48 -11.88
C ASN A 89 1.17 -0.20 -10.85
N TYR A 90 1.28 -1.06 -9.85
CA TYR A 90 2.39 -1.03 -8.91
C TYR A 90 3.34 -2.21 -9.18
N GLU A 91 4.58 -1.89 -9.52
CA GLU A 91 5.60 -2.90 -9.79
C GLU A 91 6.80 -2.74 -8.86
N VAL A 92 6.94 -3.69 -7.93
CA VAL A 92 8.07 -3.75 -6.99
C VAL A 92 9.44 -3.72 -7.69
N LYS A 93 9.53 -4.28 -8.91
CA LYS A 93 10.76 -4.24 -9.72
C LYS A 93 11.14 -2.81 -10.14
N HIS A 94 10.15 -2.00 -10.55
CA HIS A 94 10.36 -0.60 -10.88
C HIS A 94 10.79 0.21 -9.65
N VAL A 95 10.12 0.00 -8.52
CA VAL A 95 10.47 0.65 -7.24
C VAL A 95 11.92 0.34 -6.85
N LYS A 96 12.35 -0.92 -6.95
CA LYS A 96 13.74 -1.32 -6.67
C LYS A 96 14.76 -0.64 -7.60
N ARG A 97 14.43 -0.44 -8.88
CA ARG A 97 15.29 0.29 -9.82
C ARG A 97 15.47 1.74 -9.41
N LEU A 98 14.37 2.41 -9.07
CA LEU A 98 14.39 3.79 -8.58
C LEU A 98 15.24 3.90 -7.30
N MET A 99 15.03 3.01 -6.34
CA MET A 99 15.81 2.99 -5.09
C MET A 99 17.30 2.77 -5.32
N LYS A 100 17.68 1.91 -6.28
CA LYS A 100 19.09 1.73 -6.66
C LYS A 100 19.68 3.03 -7.21
N PHE A 101 18.94 3.73 -8.06
CA PHE A 101 19.35 5.03 -8.59
C PHE A 101 19.50 6.07 -7.47
N SER A 102 18.53 6.18 -6.56
CA SER A 102 18.61 7.11 -5.43
C SER A 102 19.81 6.85 -4.52
N LYS A 103 20.23 5.58 -4.37
CA LYS A 103 21.44 5.23 -3.60
C LYS A 103 22.75 5.62 -4.30
N MET A 104 22.73 5.80 -5.62
CA MET A 104 23.91 6.23 -6.38
C MET A 104 24.08 7.75 -6.36
N ALA A 105 23.04 8.50 -5.95
CA ALA A 105 23.16 9.94 -5.78
C ALA A 105 24.25 10.22 -4.73
N PRO A 106 25.27 11.02 -5.06
CA PRO A 106 26.33 11.34 -4.13
C PRO A 106 25.74 12.05 -2.91
N ASN A 107 26.29 11.75 -1.74
CA ASN A 107 25.95 12.49 -0.53
C ASN A 107 26.43 13.95 -0.71
N VAL A 108 25.51 14.91 -0.51
CA VAL A 108 25.79 16.34 -0.69
C VAL A 108 26.88 16.81 0.27
N ASP A 109 26.96 16.19 1.46
CA ASP A 109 27.95 16.52 2.50
C ASP A 109 29.34 15.90 2.27
N THR A 110 29.54 15.12 1.20
CA THR A 110 30.86 14.53 0.86
C THR A 110 31.55 15.30 -0.26
N MET A 111 30.96 16.41 -0.71
CA MET A 111 31.54 17.34 -1.67
C MET A 111 31.76 18.71 -1.00
N GLY A 112 32.75 18.80 -0.11
CA GLY A 112 33.20 20.08 0.48
C GLY A 112 33.53 19.99 1.95
#